data_AF-A0A8J8CWF4-F1
#
_entry.id   AF-A0A8J8CWF4-F1
#
_cell.length_a   1.000
_cell.length_b   1.000
_cell.length_c   1.000
_cell.angle_alpha   90.00
_cell.angle_beta   90.00
_cell.angle_gamma   90.00
#
_symmetry.space_group_name_H-M   'P 1'
#
loop_
_entity.id
_entity.type
_entity.pdbx_description
1 polymer ?
#
loop_
_entity_poly.entity_id
_entity_poly.type
_entity_poly.pdbx_seq_one_letter_code
_entity_poly.pdbx_strand_id
1 'polypeptide(L)'
;MSEPPQEFYSEDRWQNWVDRIKDEEIDPEDEDSARLLLNLQDDAAIAVAKVVAAYDDGTLSEEEALEEIADIRDIVLSEVEFDDEEKLMLIDGVQTSLVCVFYAAEEFVADGPAEGASVEEYVRAAADAEAEEDVDAALGYVAQAGTLIIDGEELDISIAEEVDYGLVTEWVNGLDSLQSAMSDPEVVEEEDES
;
A
#
# COMPACT_ATOMS: atom_id res chain seq x y z
N MET A 1 -25.41 -0.87 -22.41
CA MET A 1 -24.85 0.08 -21.46
C MET A 1 -24.36 -0.81 -20.35
N SER A 2 -23.05 -1.10 -20.34
CA SER A 2 -22.44 -1.64 -19.12
C SER A 2 -22.65 -0.58 -18.06
N GLU A 3 -23.03 -0.99 -16.85
CA GLU A 3 -22.89 -0.11 -15.69
C GLU A 3 -21.44 0.44 -15.70
N PRO A 4 -21.22 1.73 -15.41
CA PRO A 4 -19.86 2.21 -15.19
C PRO A 4 -19.22 1.32 -14.12
N PRO A 5 -17.90 1.03 -14.23
CA PRO A 5 -17.20 0.33 -13.17
C PRO A 5 -17.50 1.03 -11.85
N GLN A 6 -17.83 0.23 -10.85
CA GLN A 6 -18.02 0.75 -9.50
C GLN A 6 -16.63 1.22 -9.07
N GLU A 7 -16.47 2.51 -8.79
CA GLU A 7 -15.22 3.13 -8.34
C GLU A 7 -14.60 2.28 -7.20
N PHE A 8 -13.35 1.85 -7.36
CA PHE A 8 -12.70 0.93 -6.41
C PHE A 8 -12.35 1.62 -5.09
N TYR A 9 -12.08 2.93 -5.14
CA TYR A 9 -11.78 3.76 -3.98
C TYR A 9 -12.17 5.21 -4.25
N SER A 10 -12.77 5.88 -3.27
CA SER A 10 -13.23 7.26 -3.43
C SER A 10 -12.53 8.23 -2.48
N GLU A 11 -12.48 9.50 -2.88
CA GLU A 11 -11.98 10.59 -2.03
C GLU A 11 -12.73 10.65 -0.69
N ASP A 12 -14.06 10.48 -0.71
CA ASP A 12 -14.88 10.46 0.50
C ASP A 12 -14.45 9.35 1.48
N ARG A 13 -14.07 8.17 0.98
CA ARG A 13 -13.62 7.04 1.82
C ARG A 13 -12.28 7.35 2.50
N TRP A 14 -11.32 7.88 1.74
CA TRP A 14 -10.05 8.33 2.30
C TRP A 14 -10.26 9.44 3.34
N GLN A 15 -11.07 10.45 3.01
CA GLN A 15 -11.33 11.57 3.91
C GLN A 15 -12.03 11.15 5.20
N ASN A 16 -12.91 10.15 5.19
CA ASN A 16 -13.51 9.63 6.42
C ASN A 16 -12.46 9.06 7.39
N TRP A 17 -11.47 8.32 6.90
CA TRP A 17 -10.37 7.83 7.72
C TRP A 17 -9.50 8.97 8.26
N VAL A 18 -9.17 9.93 7.41
CA VAL A 18 -8.39 11.12 7.76
C VAL A 18 -9.11 11.95 8.84
N ASP A 19 -10.42 12.18 8.69
CA ASP A 19 -11.23 12.89 9.67
C ASP A 19 -11.33 12.12 11.00
N ARG A 20 -11.40 10.78 10.97
CA ARG A 20 -11.37 9.95 12.18
C ARG A 20 -10.05 10.11 12.94
N ILE A 21 -8.91 10.00 12.25
CA ILE A 21 -7.58 10.22 12.84
C ILE A 21 -7.47 11.64 13.43
N LYS A 22 -8.07 12.62 12.74
CA LYS A 22 -8.09 14.02 13.19
C LYS A 22 -8.88 14.20 14.49
N ASP A 23 -10.01 13.52 14.64
CA ASP A 23 -10.91 13.66 15.79
C ASP A 23 -10.48 12.82 17.02
N GLU A 24 -9.78 11.70 16.81
CA GLU A 24 -9.31 10.81 17.89
C GLU A 24 -7.97 11.26 18.52
N GLU A 25 -7.70 10.92 19.80
CA GLU A 25 -6.35 11.10 20.37
C GLU A 25 -5.48 9.92 19.93
N ILE A 26 -4.46 10.20 19.11
CA ILE A 26 -3.60 9.17 18.51
C ILE A 26 -2.31 9.05 19.32
N ASP A 27 -2.07 7.86 19.86
CA ASP A 27 -0.82 7.48 20.51
C ASP A 27 -0.26 6.22 19.81
N PRO A 28 0.84 6.30 19.04
CA PRO A 28 1.41 5.14 18.36
C PRO A 28 1.86 4.01 19.32
N GLU A 29 2.02 4.29 20.61
CA GLU A 29 2.31 3.25 21.62
C GLU A 29 1.03 2.51 22.08
N ASP A 30 -0.16 3.01 21.73
CA ASP A 30 -1.45 2.43 22.04
C ASP A 30 -1.95 1.49 20.91
N GLU A 31 -2.48 0.33 21.31
CA GLU A 31 -2.89 -0.74 20.40
C GLU A 31 -4.06 -0.31 19.49
N ASP A 32 -5.02 0.48 20.01
CA ASP A 32 -6.18 0.91 19.25
C ASP A 32 -5.80 1.98 18.21
N SER A 33 -4.93 2.91 18.59
CA SER A 33 -4.36 3.92 17.69
C SER A 33 -3.52 3.30 16.56
N ALA A 34 -2.65 2.35 16.89
CA ALA A 34 -1.85 1.63 15.89
C ALA A 34 -2.76 0.86 14.92
N ARG A 35 -3.80 0.21 15.44
CA ARG A 35 -4.79 -0.50 14.63
C ARG A 35 -5.57 0.43 13.70
N LEU A 36 -5.91 1.65 14.14
CA LEU A 36 -6.57 2.64 13.29
C LEU A 36 -5.70 3.02 12.07
N LEU A 37 -4.40 3.26 12.28
CA LEU A 37 -3.48 3.59 11.20
C LEU A 37 -3.29 2.41 10.22
N LEU A 38 -3.16 1.19 10.76
CA LEU A 38 -3.08 -0.01 9.93
C LEU A 38 -4.36 -0.26 9.14
N ASN A 39 -5.53 -0.04 9.73
CA ASN A 39 -6.81 -0.16 9.03
C ASN A 39 -6.91 0.81 7.83
N LEU A 40 -6.43 2.04 7.98
CA LEU A 40 -6.35 3.00 6.86
C LEU A 40 -5.42 2.49 5.75
N GLN A 41 -4.24 2.00 6.12
CA GLN A 41 -3.28 1.43 5.19
C GLN A 41 -3.86 0.21 4.44
N ASP A 42 -4.42 -0.74 5.18
CA ASP A 42 -5.02 -1.97 4.66
C ASP A 42 -6.19 -1.64 3.72
N ASP A 43 -7.03 -0.66 4.06
CA ASP A 43 -8.17 -0.28 3.25
C ASP A 43 -7.75 0.19 1.83
N ALA A 44 -6.68 0.98 1.74
CA ALA A 44 -6.10 1.39 0.47
C ALA A 44 -5.45 0.21 -0.28
N ALA A 45 -4.70 -0.66 0.43
CA ALA A 45 -4.10 -1.85 -0.15
C ALA A 45 -5.16 -2.83 -0.71
N ILE A 46 -6.30 -2.98 -0.02
CA ILE A 46 -7.45 -3.78 -0.46
C ILE A 46 -8.07 -3.21 -1.73
N ALA A 47 -8.16 -1.89 -1.86
CA ALA A 47 -8.65 -1.28 -3.09
C ALA A 47 -7.74 -1.61 -4.28
N VAL A 48 -6.42 -1.49 -4.11
CA VAL A 48 -5.43 -1.88 -5.12
C VAL A 48 -5.53 -3.36 -5.46
N ALA A 49 -5.60 -4.24 -4.46
CA ALA A 49 -5.74 -5.69 -4.66
C ALA A 49 -7.00 -6.05 -5.47
N LYS A 50 -8.12 -5.34 -5.24
CA LYS A 50 -9.36 -5.53 -6.01
C LYS A 50 -9.21 -5.10 -7.48
N VAL A 51 -8.49 -4.02 -7.77
CA VAL A 51 -8.19 -3.62 -9.15
C VAL A 51 -7.36 -4.68 -9.84
N VAL A 52 -6.29 -5.16 -9.19
CA VAL A 52 -5.42 -6.22 -9.71
C VAL A 52 -6.20 -7.52 -9.94
N ALA A 53 -7.06 -7.92 -9.01
CA ALA A 53 -7.91 -9.10 -9.19
C ALA A 53 -8.89 -8.96 -10.37
N ALA A 54 -9.46 -7.76 -10.57
CA ALA A 54 -10.34 -7.48 -11.70
C ALA A 54 -9.58 -7.43 -13.04
N TYR A 55 -8.29 -7.07 -13.04
CA TYR A 55 -7.41 -7.23 -14.19
C TYR A 55 -7.14 -8.71 -14.50
N ASP A 56 -6.74 -9.49 -13.49
CA ASP A 56 -6.42 -10.92 -13.64
C ASP A 56 -7.59 -11.77 -14.13
N ASP A 57 -8.82 -11.45 -13.70
CA ASP A 57 -10.02 -12.14 -14.17
C ASP A 57 -10.55 -11.65 -15.53
N GLY A 58 -9.92 -10.59 -16.07
CA GLY A 58 -10.25 -9.97 -17.34
C GLY A 58 -11.49 -9.07 -17.31
N THR A 59 -11.95 -8.66 -16.13
CA THR A 59 -12.99 -7.64 -15.97
C THR A 59 -12.49 -6.26 -16.39
N LEU A 60 -11.24 -5.91 -16.07
CA LEU A 60 -10.55 -4.70 -16.53
C LEU A 60 -9.52 -5.04 -17.60
N SER A 61 -9.35 -4.15 -18.57
CA SER A 61 -8.16 -4.14 -19.43
C SER A 61 -6.94 -3.56 -18.70
N GLU A 62 -5.75 -3.75 -19.27
CA GLU A 62 -4.50 -3.14 -18.78
C GLU A 62 -4.64 -1.61 -18.62
N GLU A 63 -5.19 -0.93 -19.64
CA GLU A 63 -5.38 0.53 -19.62
C GLU A 63 -6.35 0.95 -18.50
N GLU A 64 -7.46 0.23 -18.31
CA GLU A 64 -8.45 0.53 -17.27
C GLU A 64 -7.88 0.26 -15.87
N ALA A 65 -7.16 -0.84 -15.67
CA ALA A 65 -6.55 -1.16 -14.38
C ALA A 65 -5.48 -0.13 -13.98
N LEU A 66 -4.64 0.31 -14.92
CA LEU A 66 -3.65 1.37 -14.67
C LEU A 66 -4.32 2.72 -14.37
N GLU A 67 -5.44 3.05 -15.02
CA GLU A 67 -6.22 4.25 -14.73
C GLU A 67 -6.80 4.20 -13.30
N GLU A 68 -7.41 3.09 -12.90
CA GLU A 68 -7.96 2.91 -11.55
C GLU A 68 -6.85 2.94 -10.47
N ILE A 69 -5.70 2.29 -10.69
CA ILE A 69 -4.57 2.35 -9.73
C ILE A 69 -4.06 3.80 -9.59
N ALA A 70 -3.97 4.54 -10.69
CA ALA A 70 -3.54 5.94 -10.67
C ALA A 70 -4.54 6.83 -9.92
N ASP A 71 -5.85 6.62 -10.11
CA ASP A 71 -6.90 7.37 -9.41
C ASP A 71 -6.84 7.11 -7.89
N ILE A 72 -6.67 5.84 -7.46
CA ILE A 72 -6.50 5.50 -6.04
C ILE A 72 -5.23 6.18 -5.48
N ARG A 73 -4.12 6.13 -6.22
CA ARG A 73 -2.86 6.77 -5.81
C ARG A 73 -3.04 8.27 -5.63
N ASP A 74 -3.70 8.95 -6.56
CA ASP A 74 -3.90 10.39 -6.51
C ASP A 74 -4.76 10.80 -5.30
N ILE A 75 -5.76 9.99 -4.94
CA ILE A 75 -6.56 10.17 -3.73
C ILE A 75 -5.71 9.97 -2.47
N VAL A 76 -5.04 8.83 -2.36
CA VAL A 76 -4.30 8.42 -1.15
C VAL A 76 -3.10 9.34 -0.89
N LEU A 77 -2.37 9.74 -1.93
CA LEU A 77 -1.19 10.61 -1.82
C LEU A 77 -1.54 12.10 -1.88
N SER A 78 -2.83 12.45 -1.82
CA SER A 78 -3.24 13.84 -1.71
C SER A 78 -2.72 14.48 -0.42
N GLU A 79 -2.40 15.77 -0.48
CA GLU A 79 -1.91 16.52 0.69
C GLU A 79 -3.00 16.61 1.77
N VAL A 80 -2.67 16.18 2.98
CA VAL A 80 -3.55 16.27 4.14
C VAL A 80 -3.16 17.49 4.99
N GLU A 81 -4.14 18.35 5.30
CA GLU A 81 -3.93 19.55 6.11
C GLU A 81 -4.49 19.36 7.53
N PHE A 82 -3.59 19.20 8.51
CA PHE A 82 -3.92 19.23 9.94
C PHE A 82 -3.18 20.36 10.65
N ASP A 83 -3.75 20.82 11.77
CA ASP A 83 -3.05 21.71 12.70
C ASP A 83 -2.03 20.95 13.58
N ASP A 84 -2.17 19.62 13.66
CA ASP A 84 -1.35 18.74 14.50
C ASP A 84 -0.22 18.09 13.68
N GLU A 85 1.01 18.54 13.93
CA GLU A 85 2.21 18.06 13.25
C GLU A 85 2.50 16.58 13.52
N GLU A 86 2.15 16.04 14.69
CA GLU A 86 2.39 14.63 15.02
C GLU A 86 1.47 13.73 14.20
N LYS A 87 0.18 14.09 14.08
CA LYS A 87 -0.77 13.36 13.22
C LYS A 87 -0.41 13.43 11.74
N LEU A 88 0.14 14.56 11.29
CA LEU A 88 0.64 14.68 9.91
C LEU A 88 1.76 13.69 9.63
N MET A 89 2.73 13.56 10.56
CA MET A 89 3.82 12.59 10.40
C MET A 89 3.31 11.15 10.36
N LEU A 90 2.24 10.83 11.09
CA LEU A 90 1.64 9.49 11.07
C LEU A 90 0.96 9.19 9.73
N ILE A 91 0.21 10.16 9.17
CA ILE A 91 -0.38 10.00 7.84
C ILE A 91 0.70 9.94 6.76
N ASP A 92 1.74 10.76 6.84
CA ASP A 92 2.89 10.72 5.92
C ASP A 92 3.57 9.36 5.95
N GLY A 93 3.68 8.72 7.12
CA GLY A 93 4.14 7.33 7.25
C GLY A 93 3.27 6.33 6.50
N VAL A 94 1.94 6.39 6.69
CA VAL A 94 0.97 5.53 5.98
C VAL A 94 0.99 5.78 4.47
N GLN A 95 1.08 7.03 4.03
CA GLN A 95 1.21 7.36 2.61
C GLN A 95 2.52 6.83 2.04
N THR A 96 3.63 6.96 2.79
CA THR A 96 4.95 6.47 2.40
C THR A 96 4.96 4.96 2.24
N SER A 97 4.39 4.20 3.18
CA SER A 97 4.31 2.74 3.10
C SER A 97 3.52 2.27 1.86
N LEU A 98 2.45 2.98 1.50
CA LEU A 98 1.60 2.67 0.34
C LEU A 98 2.23 2.99 -1.02
N VAL A 99 3.29 3.81 -1.06
CA VAL A 99 3.97 4.14 -2.32
C VAL A 99 4.36 2.85 -3.07
N CYS A 100 5.05 1.92 -2.42
CA CYS A 100 5.50 0.70 -3.09
C CYS A 100 4.34 -0.20 -3.57
N VAL A 101 3.17 -0.14 -2.90
CA VAL A 101 1.97 -0.90 -3.27
C VAL A 101 1.46 -0.45 -4.63
N PHE A 102 1.39 0.87 -4.87
CA PHE A 102 0.99 1.41 -6.17
C PHE A 102 1.98 1.04 -7.27
N TYR A 103 3.29 1.21 -7.02
CA TYR A 103 4.31 0.88 -8.02
C TYR A 103 4.34 -0.62 -8.34
N ALA A 104 4.18 -1.49 -7.34
CA ALA A 104 4.07 -2.93 -7.55
C ALA A 104 2.86 -3.31 -8.40
N ALA A 105 1.69 -2.73 -8.12
CA ALA A 105 0.49 -3.01 -8.90
C ALA A 105 0.59 -2.48 -10.34
N GLU A 106 1.12 -1.27 -10.54
CA GLU A 106 1.38 -0.71 -11.87
C GLU A 106 2.36 -1.58 -12.68
N GLU A 107 3.47 -1.99 -12.06
CA GLU A 107 4.47 -2.86 -12.70
C GLU A 107 3.90 -4.25 -13.02
N PHE A 108 3.15 -4.85 -12.10
CA PHE A 108 2.50 -6.15 -12.34
C PHE A 108 1.49 -6.10 -13.49
N VAL A 109 0.64 -5.07 -13.54
CA VAL A 109 -0.35 -4.92 -14.62
C VAL A 109 0.36 -4.72 -15.97
N ALA A 110 1.41 -3.91 -16.03
CA ALA A 110 2.11 -3.59 -17.27
C ALA A 110 3.03 -4.71 -17.78
N ASP A 111 3.83 -5.31 -16.90
CA ASP A 111 4.93 -6.20 -17.26
C ASP A 111 4.83 -7.61 -16.64
N GLY A 112 3.88 -7.83 -15.74
CA GLY A 112 3.72 -9.08 -14.99
C GLY A 112 4.67 -9.20 -13.80
N PRO A 113 4.77 -10.39 -13.17
CA PRO A 113 5.67 -10.60 -12.05
C PRO A 113 7.14 -10.47 -12.45
N ALA A 114 7.93 -9.83 -11.60
CA ALA A 114 9.36 -9.71 -11.78
C ALA A 114 10.03 -11.10 -11.86
N GLU A 115 11.11 -11.19 -12.64
CA GLU A 115 11.90 -12.42 -12.76
C GLU A 115 13.31 -12.23 -12.20
N GLY A 116 13.86 -13.26 -11.57
CA GLY A 116 15.31 -13.36 -11.34
C GLY A 116 15.77 -13.32 -9.88
N ALA A 117 14.87 -13.03 -8.95
CA ALA A 117 15.12 -13.09 -7.50
C ALA A 117 13.82 -13.38 -6.74
N SER A 118 13.91 -13.81 -5.49
CA SER A 118 12.76 -13.94 -4.58
C SER A 118 12.34 -12.60 -3.96
N VAL A 119 11.18 -12.56 -3.31
CA VAL A 119 10.71 -11.40 -2.52
C VAL A 119 11.79 -10.93 -1.55
N GLU A 120 12.35 -11.83 -0.75
CA GLU A 120 13.39 -11.48 0.22
C GLU A 120 14.69 -10.97 -0.43
N GLU A 121 15.08 -11.52 -1.58
CA GLU A 121 16.29 -11.09 -2.29
C GLU A 121 16.12 -9.66 -2.83
N TYR A 122 14.93 -9.33 -3.32
CA TYR A 122 14.59 -7.96 -3.72
C TYR A 122 14.54 -6.98 -2.55
N VAL A 123 13.95 -7.36 -1.41
CA VAL A 123 13.96 -6.50 -0.20
C VAL A 123 15.39 -6.22 0.26
N ARG A 124 16.28 -7.21 0.26
CA ARG A 124 17.70 -7.00 0.59
C ARG A 124 18.42 -6.11 -0.43
N ALA A 125 18.13 -6.27 -1.71
CA ALA A 125 18.67 -5.39 -2.75
C ALA A 125 18.17 -3.94 -2.59
N ALA A 126 16.92 -3.75 -2.19
CA ALA A 126 16.37 -2.44 -1.87
C ALA A 126 17.11 -1.79 -0.70
N ALA A 127 17.38 -2.56 0.36
CA ALA A 127 18.13 -2.09 1.52
C ALA A 127 19.57 -1.66 1.17
N ASP A 128 20.25 -2.46 0.34
CA ASP A 128 21.58 -2.13 -0.16
C ASP A 128 21.55 -0.83 -0.97
N ALA A 129 20.54 -0.64 -1.83
CA ALA A 129 20.34 0.58 -2.62
C ALA A 129 20.04 1.81 -1.74
N GLU A 130 19.19 1.65 -0.71
CA GLU A 130 18.91 2.70 0.27
C GLU A 130 20.18 3.12 1.02
N ALA A 131 21.01 2.16 1.45
CA ALA A 131 22.28 2.44 2.10
C ALA A 131 23.28 3.18 1.19
N GLU A 132 23.13 3.03 -0.13
CA GLU A 132 23.87 3.76 -1.17
C GLU A 132 23.23 5.11 -1.55
N GLU A 133 22.16 5.53 -0.84
CA GLU A 133 21.36 6.73 -1.11
C GLU A 133 20.67 6.73 -2.49
N ASP A 134 20.47 5.54 -3.09
CA ASP A 134 19.77 5.35 -4.36
C ASP A 134 18.30 4.96 -4.12
N VAL A 135 17.50 5.96 -3.75
CA VAL A 135 16.08 5.80 -3.39
C VAL A 135 15.25 5.27 -4.57
N ASP A 136 15.56 5.69 -5.80
CA ASP A 136 14.84 5.24 -7.00
C ASP A 136 15.08 3.75 -7.24
N ALA A 137 16.32 3.29 -7.09
CA ALA A 137 16.64 1.85 -7.18
C ALA A 137 16.01 1.05 -6.02
N ALA A 138 16.04 1.60 -4.79
CA ALA A 138 15.43 0.95 -3.65
C ALA A 138 13.91 0.74 -3.87
N LEU A 139 13.19 1.78 -4.28
CA LEU A 139 11.77 1.68 -4.57
C LEU A 139 11.49 0.68 -5.71
N GLY A 140 12.30 0.68 -6.78
CA GLY A 140 12.18 -0.28 -7.87
C GLY A 140 12.33 -1.73 -7.40
N TYR A 141 13.30 -2.02 -6.54
CA TYR A 141 13.45 -3.36 -5.97
C TYR A 141 12.27 -3.75 -5.07
N VAL A 142 11.74 -2.85 -4.24
CA VAL A 142 10.56 -3.17 -3.42
C VAL A 142 9.30 -3.34 -4.27
N ALA A 143 9.13 -2.55 -5.34
CA ALA A 143 8.04 -2.75 -6.30
C ALA A 143 8.12 -4.14 -6.95
N GLN A 144 9.31 -4.57 -7.37
CA GLN A 144 9.55 -5.92 -7.90
C GLN A 144 9.19 -7.01 -6.89
N ALA A 145 9.55 -6.86 -5.61
CA ALA A 145 9.09 -7.76 -4.55
C ALA A 145 7.56 -7.79 -4.46
N GLY A 146 6.89 -6.64 -4.54
CA GLY A 146 5.44 -6.54 -4.56
C GLY A 146 4.78 -7.25 -5.74
N THR A 147 5.38 -7.21 -6.94
CA THR A 147 4.85 -7.95 -8.10
C THR A 147 4.83 -9.47 -7.88
N LEU A 148 5.80 -10.01 -7.14
CA LEU A 148 5.85 -11.42 -6.77
C LEU A 148 4.80 -11.76 -5.72
N ILE A 149 4.55 -10.86 -4.77
CA ILE A 149 3.47 -11.00 -3.78
C ILE A 149 2.11 -11.07 -4.47
N ILE A 150 1.90 -10.23 -5.47
CA ILE A 150 0.69 -10.27 -6.30
C ILE A 150 0.54 -11.62 -7.03
N ASP A 151 1.64 -12.19 -7.53
CA ASP A 151 1.66 -13.54 -8.15
C ASP A 151 1.57 -14.69 -7.12
N GLY A 152 1.53 -14.37 -5.82
CA GLY A 152 1.29 -15.31 -4.73
C GLY A 152 2.54 -15.83 -4.03
N GLU A 153 3.71 -15.20 -4.20
CA GLU A 153 4.87 -15.44 -3.33
C GLU A 153 4.66 -14.79 -1.96
N GLU A 154 5.13 -15.45 -0.89
CA GLU A 154 4.95 -14.95 0.48
C GLU A 154 6.15 -14.11 0.94
N LEU A 155 5.88 -12.96 1.54
CA LEU A 155 6.78 -12.14 2.33
C LEU A 155 6.81 -12.65 3.78
N ASP A 156 8.00 -13.02 4.26
CA ASP A 156 8.25 -13.20 5.69
C ASP A 156 8.58 -11.82 6.31
N ILE A 157 7.64 -11.26 7.07
CA ILE A 157 7.77 -9.94 7.69
C ILE A 157 8.98 -9.81 8.62
N SER A 158 9.53 -10.92 9.12
CA SER A 158 10.76 -10.90 9.92
C SER A 158 11.97 -10.35 9.16
N ILE A 159 11.91 -10.29 7.82
CA ILE A 159 12.94 -9.62 7.01
C ILE A 159 13.13 -8.15 7.42
N ALA A 160 12.07 -7.47 7.89
CA ALA A 160 12.14 -6.10 8.36
C ALA A 160 13.10 -5.93 9.56
N GLU A 161 13.31 -6.99 10.36
CA GLU A 161 14.27 -6.99 11.48
C GLU A 161 15.72 -7.11 11.01
N GLU A 162 15.96 -7.56 9.77
CA GLU A 162 17.30 -7.69 9.17
C GLU A 162 17.76 -6.40 8.47
N VAL A 163 16.85 -5.46 8.25
CA VAL A 163 17.10 -4.19 7.55
C VAL A 163 17.28 -3.04 8.53
N ASP A 164 18.14 -2.07 8.18
CA ASP A 164 18.23 -0.83 8.94
C ASP A 164 16.93 -0.02 8.78
N TYR A 165 16.49 0.64 9.85
CA TYR A 165 15.27 1.45 9.82
C TYR A 165 15.38 2.60 8.81
N GLY A 166 14.44 2.67 7.89
CA GLY A 166 14.43 3.59 6.74
C GLY A 166 13.17 3.44 5.88
N LEU A 167 13.21 3.97 4.66
CA LEU A 167 12.14 3.87 3.68
C LEU A 167 11.83 2.41 3.33
N VAL A 168 12.85 1.56 3.21
CA VAL A 168 12.63 0.15 2.87
C VAL A 168 11.81 -0.55 3.95
N THR A 169 12.03 -0.26 5.23
CA THR A 169 11.21 -0.85 6.31
C THR A 169 9.75 -0.37 6.28
N GLU A 170 9.51 0.90 5.94
CA GLU A 170 8.14 1.42 5.77
C GLU A 170 7.44 0.77 4.57
N TRP A 171 8.15 0.61 3.44
CA TRP A 171 7.61 -0.06 2.26
C TRP A 171 7.37 -1.56 2.48
N VAL A 172 8.24 -2.25 3.22
CA VAL A 172 8.00 -3.66 3.59
C VAL A 172 6.72 -3.80 4.42
N ASN A 173 6.39 -2.83 5.27
CA ASN A 173 5.11 -2.81 5.98
C ASN A 173 3.91 -2.64 5.01
N GLY A 174 4.04 -1.77 4.00
CA GLY A 174 3.03 -1.65 2.93
C GLY A 174 2.87 -2.94 2.11
N LEU A 175 3.96 -3.65 1.82
CA LEU A 175 3.93 -4.95 1.15
C LEU A 175 3.22 -6.04 1.98
N ASP A 176 3.32 -6.00 3.31
CA ASP A 176 2.61 -6.94 4.19
C ASP A 176 1.09 -6.70 4.14
N SER A 177 0.67 -5.42 4.10
CA SER A 177 -0.73 -5.06 3.84
C SER A 177 -1.21 -5.53 2.47
N LEU A 178 -0.40 -5.35 1.42
CA LEU A 178 -0.70 -5.88 0.08
C LEU A 178 -0.84 -7.41 0.08
N GLN A 179 0.08 -8.12 0.72
CA GLN A 179 0.01 -9.58 0.86
C GLN A 179 -1.28 -10.04 1.54
N SER A 180 -1.66 -9.37 2.63
CA SER A 180 -2.89 -9.67 3.36
C SER A 180 -4.13 -9.41 2.48
N ALA A 181 -4.14 -8.28 1.78
CA ALA A 181 -5.21 -7.89 0.87
C ALA A 181 -5.36 -8.85 -0.33
N MET A 182 -4.26 -9.33 -0.91
CA MET A 182 -4.28 -10.31 -2.00
C MET A 182 -4.79 -11.68 -1.54
N SER A 183 -4.54 -12.03 -0.28
CA SER A 183 -4.98 -13.31 0.30
C SER A 183 -6.47 -13.32 0.64
N ASP A 184 -6.99 -12.22 1.19
CA ASP A 184 -8.40 -12.06 1.54
C ASP A 184 -8.83 -10.58 1.46
N PRO A 185 -9.37 -10.12 0.32
CA PRO A 185 -9.77 -8.73 0.13
C PRO A 185 -11.14 -8.45 0.79
N GLU A 186 -11.23 -8.64 2.11
CA GLU A 186 -12.39 -8.18 2.88
C GLU A 186 -12.34 -6.67 3.05
N VAL A 187 -13.51 -6.01 3.03
CA VAL A 187 -13.59 -4.57 3.27
C VAL A 187 -13.27 -4.30 4.74
N VAL A 188 -12.33 -3.39 5.01
CA VAL A 188 -12.10 -2.89 6.37
C VAL A 188 -13.35 -2.11 6.80
N GLU A 189 -14.04 -2.62 7.82
CA GLU A 189 -15.16 -1.91 8.43
C GLU A 189 -14.61 -0.75 9.28
N GLU A 190 -15.18 0.45 9.09
CA GLU A 190 -15.00 1.54 10.02
C GLU A 190 -15.61 1.06 11.35
N GLU A 191 -14.80 0.70 12.35
CA GLU A 191 -15.34 0.27 13.64
C GLU A 191 -16.21 1.39 14.22
N ASP A 192 -17.53 1.26 14.10
CA ASP A 192 -18.52 2.17 14.68
C ASP A 192 -18.31 2.21 16.20
N GLU A 193 -18.09 3.40 16.75
CA GLU A 193 -18.09 3.65 18.20
C GLU A 193 -19.38 3.06 18.81
N SER A 194 -19.24 2.00 19.61
CA SER A 194 -20.33 1.42 20.42
C SER A 194 -20.55 2.14 21.74
#